data_AF-A0A8T6CY62-F1
#
_entry.id   AF-A0A8T6CY62-F1
#
_cell.length_a   1.000
_cell.length_b   1.000
_cell.length_c   1.000
_cell.angle_alpha   90.00
_cell.angle_beta   90.00
_cell.angle_gamma   90.00
#
_symmetry.space_group_name_H-M   'P 1'
#
loop_
_entity.id
_entity.type
_entity.pdbx_description
1 polymer ?
#
loop_
_entity_poly.entity_id
_entity_poly.type
_entity_poly.pdbx_seq_one_letter_code
_entity_poly.pdbx_strand_id
1 'polypeptide(L)'
;MYFDNYSFEILPDSNTQWLAFLGGDHDVVRVPGSLAADADQMADIEDDGFVVLGDVSSVFVQTWFNVNPSGPEELTIWRDPRMRHAINLATDRHAINDAAFNGTSAVSRAPIGVTTPLLPKDVDWYDDSPNPAEAVKLIDAAGYTGQVIGDMMTYSIDPLYLGTRPMHAQLAEVGMDFNLVEGTIAGIVDRLFAAEDYAIAVLSWESPFDPDQILRPSMNGLREWFYSGGREQYDELLASGSDYEVGLEEASRLQDLTARTTDFEERVKRYAEFFEVYVEGAYTVPIIHYPLNYGFSPGVRHTGDINTLFRGCDGVGGTADMLAGVYKVDT
;
A
#
# COMPACT_ATOMS: atom_id res chain seq x y z
N MET A 1 -19.51 11.94 -25.08
CA MET A 1 -19.32 10.51 -24.77
C MET A 1 -18.99 9.84 -26.10
N TYR A 2 -17.90 9.07 -26.17
CA TYR A 2 -17.36 8.52 -27.44
C TYR A 2 -17.85 7.10 -27.77
N PHE A 3 -18.69 6.51 -26.93
CA PHE A 3 -19.25 5.16 -27.07
C PHE A 3 -20.75 5.19 -26.73
N ASP A 4 -21.50 4.27 -27.33
CA ASP A 4 -22.95 4.15 -27.15
C ASP A 4 -23.29 3.27 -25.94
N ASN A 5 -22.47 2.27 -25.66
CA ASN A 5 -22.63 1.34 -24.55
C ASN A 5 -21.28 0.82 -24.04
N TYR A 6 -21.24 0.39 -22.78
CA TYR A 6 -20.14 -0.41 -22.23
C TYR A 6 -20.70 -1.54 -21.37
N SER A 7 -20.04 -2.68 -21.35
CA SER A 7 -20.31 -3.76 -20.40
C SER A 7 -19.08 -4.04 -19.54
N PHE A 8 -19.34 -4.40 -18.29
CA PHE A 8 -18.34 -4.85 -17.33
C PHE A 8 -18.68 -6.28 -16.94
N GLU A 9 -17.73 -7.20 -17.14
CA GLU A 9 -17.87 -8.60 -16.78
C GLU A 9 -16.82 -8.99 -15.75
N ILE A 10 -17.26 -9.68 -14.69
CA ILE A 10 -16.38 -10.16 -13.63
C ILE A 10 -15.89 -11.56 -14.02
N LEU A 11 -14.61 -11.65 -14.37
CA LEU A 11 -13.92 -12.89 -14.67
C LEU A 11 -12.83 -13.09 -13.62
N PRO A 12 -13.00 -13.98 -12.62
CA PRO A 12 -12.08 -14.02 -11.48
C PRO A 12 -10.63 -14.43 -11.81
N ASP A 13 -10.42 -15.18 -12.89
CA ASP A 13 -9.10 -15.70 -13.28
C ASP A 13 -8.43 -14.80 -14.33
N SER A 14 -7.22 -14.31 -14.01
CA SER A 14 -6.49 -13.35 -14.86
C SER A 14 -6.08 -13.95 -16.22
N ASN A 15 -5.79 -15.25 -16.29
CA ASN A 15 -5.45 -15.90 -17.55
C ASN A 15 -6.68 -16.03 -18.47
N THR A 16 -7.85 -16.33 -17.88
CA THR A 16 -9.12 -16.39 -18.61
C THR A 16 -9.50 -15.02 -19.17
N GLN A 17 -9.35 -13.95 -18.37
CA GLN A 17 -9.52 -12.57 -18.83
C GLN A 17 -8.64 -12.27 -20.05
N TRP A 18 -7.36 -12.61 -19.95
CA TRP A 18 -6.36 -12.36 -20.99
C TRP A 18 -6.69 -13.09 -22.31
N LEU A 19 -7.07 -14.37 -22.24
CA LEU A 19 -7.43 -15.15 -23.42
C LEU A 19 -8.71 -14.63 -24.09
N ALA A 20 -9.71 -14.22 -23.32
CA ALA A 20 -10.94 -13.63 -23.84
C ALA A 20 -10.68 -12.28 -24.54
N PHE A 21 -9.78 -11.46 -23.98
CA PHE A 21 -9.30 -10.23 -24.61
C PHE A 21 -8.60 -10.48 -25.95
N LEU A 22 -7.65 -11.42 -26.00
CA LEU A 22 -6.98 -11.79 -27.26
C LEU A 22 -7.96 -12.39 -28.28
N GLY A 23 -9.00 -13.07 -27.82
CA GLY A 23 -10.10 -13.59 -28.65
C GLY A 23 -11.05 -12.52 -29.20
N GLY A 24 -10.98 -11.28 -28.70
CA GLY A 24 -11.84 -10.16 -29.09
C GLY A 24 -13.16 -10.06 -28.33
N ASP A 25 -13.38 -10.93 -27.32
CA ASP A 25 -14.57 -10.89 -26.46
C ASP A 25 -14.59 -9.66 -25.56
N HIS A 26 -13.43 -9.07 -25.28
CA HIS A 26 -13.27 -7.84 -24.50
C HIS A 26 -12.27 -6.88 -25.16
N ASP A 27 -12.45 -5.59 -24.90
CA ASP A 27 -11.66 -4.51 -25.48
C ASP A 27 -10.68 -3.87 -24.51
N VAL A 28 -10.86 -4.11 -23.20
CA VAL A 28 -9.93 -3.68 -22.15
C VAL A 28 -9.74 -4.80 -21.14
N VAL A 29 -8.48 -5.08 -20.81
CA VAL A 29 -8.10 -6.11 -19.83
C VAL A 29 -6.92 -5.64 -18.99
N ARG A 30 -6.82 -6.14 -17.76
CA ARG A 30 -5.58 -6.07 -17.00
C ARG A 30 -4.61 -7.13 -17.53
N VAL A 31 -3.44 -6.72 -17.98
CA VAL A 31 -2.42 -7.67 -18.46
C VAL A 31 -1.79 -8.36 -17.25
N PRO A 32 -1.74 -9.70 -17.21
CA PRO A 32 -1.04 -10.43 -16.16
C PRO A 32 0.40 -9.95 -15.99
N GLY A 33 0.85 -9.72 -14.75
CA GLY A 33 2.16 -9.12 -14.46
C GLY A 33 3.36 -9.90 -15.00
N SER A 34 3.26 -11.24 -15.08
CA SER A 34 4.29 -12.08 -15.69
C SER A 34 4.43 -11.88 -17.20
N LEU A 35 3.31 -11.61 -17.90
CA LEU A 35 3.32 -11.31 -19.33
C LEU A 35 3.81 -9.88 -19.56
N ALA A 36 3.34 -8.92 -18.76
CA ALA A 36 3.78 -7.53 -18.87
C ALA A 36 5.29 -7.34 -18.67
N ALA A 37 5.95 -8.28 -17.98
CA ALA A 37 7.40 -8.30 -17.81
C ALA A 37 8.18 -8.91 -19.00
N ASP A 38 7.50 -9.61 -19.91
CA ASP A 38 8.11 -10.26 -21.09
C ASP A 38 8.07 -9.30 -22.30
N ALA A 39 9.20 -8.64 -22.56
CA ALA A 39 9.31 -7.63 -23.61
C ALA A 39 9.08 -8.19 -25.02
N ASP A 40 9.45 -9.44 -25.28
CA ASP A 40 9.27 -10.06 -26.60
C ASP A 40 7.78 -10.34 -26.83
N GLN A 41 7.08 -10.87 -25.82
CA GLN A 41 5.63 -11.09 -25.92
C GLN A 41 4.85 -9.77 -26.04
N MET A 42 5.24 -8.73 -25.30
CA MET A 42 4.60 -7.42 -25.43
C MET A 42 4.80 -6.84 -26.84
N ALA A 43 6.00 -6.99 -27.43
CA ALA A 43 6.25 -6.56 -28.80
C ALA A 43 5.38 -7.32 -29.82
N ASP A 44 5.24 -8.65 -29.66
CA ASP A 44 4.37 -9.45 -30.53
C ASP A 44 2.89 -9.00 -30.46
N ILE A 45 2.41 -8.66 -29.26
CA ILE A 45 1.04 -8.17 -29.04
C ILE A 45 0.83 -6.78 -29.66
N GLU A 46 1.82 -5.90 -29.53
CA GLU A 46 1.78 -4.57 -30.16
C GLU A 46 1.84 -4.66 -31.69
N ASP A 47 2.59 -5.61 -32.25
CA ASP A 47 2.65 -5.89 -33.69
C ASP A 47 1.28 -6.39 -34.23
N ASP A 48 0.50 -7.10 -33.41
CA ASP A 48 -0.89 -7.48 -33.70
C ASP A 48 -1.89 -6.30 -33.57
N GLY A 49 -1.40 -5.12 -33.22
CA GLY A 49 -2.15 -3.85 -33.21
C GLY A 49 -2.84 -3.53 -31.89
N PHE A 50 -2.63 -4.34 -30.85
CA PHE A 50 -3.08 -4.02 -29.49
C PHE A 50 -2.22 -2.90 -28.91
N VAL A 51 -2.75 -2.19 -27.91
CA VAL A 51 -1.99 -1.20 -27.14
C VAL A 51 -1.85 -1.72 -25.72
N VAL A 52 -0.63 -1.81 -25.21
CA VAL A 52 -0.37 -2.12 -23.80
C VAL A 52 0.19 -0.88 -23.12
N LEU A 53 -0.44 -0.47 -22.02
CA LEU A 53 0.04 0.61 -21.17
C LEU A 53 0.51 0.02 -19.84
N GLY A 54 1.76 0.28 -19.49
CA GLY A 54 2.39 -0.12 -18.24
C GLY A 54 2.90 1.10 -17.47
N ASP A 55 2.60 1.19 -16.18
CA ASP A 55 3.20 2.18 -15.26
C ASP A 55 3.07 1.72 -13.80
N VAL A 56 3.65 2.49 -12.89
CA VAL A 56 3.51 2.35 -11.44
C VAL A 56 2.21 3.03 -10.99
N SER A 57 1.42 2.31 -10.18
CA SER A 57 0.18 2.83 -9.59
C SER A 57 0.42 3.89 -8.53
N SER A 58 -0.57 4.78 -8.36
CA SER A 58 -0.80 5.54 -7.13
C SER A 58 -1.15 4.66 -5.93
N VAL A 59 -1.59 3.41 -6.16
CA VAL A 59 -1.90 2.44 -5.11
C VAL A 59 -0.61 1.83 -4.58
N PHE A 60 -0.46 1.89 -3.26
CA PHE A 60 0.70 1.36 -2.54
C PHE A 60 0.25 0.51 -1.38
N VAL A 61 1.11 -0.42 -0.98
CA VAL A 61 0.90 -1.32 0.17
C VAL A 61 1.78 -0.85 1.31
N GLN A 62 1.23 -0.84 2.50
CA GLN A 62 1.97 -0.58 3.72
C GLN A 62 1.46 -1.44 4.88
N THR A 63 2.27 -1.51 5.93
CA THR A 63 1.86 -2.09 7.20
C THR A 63 1.07 -1.08 8.02
N TRP A 64 0.14 -1.62 8.81
CA TRP A 64 -0.55 -0.96 9.90
C TRP A 64 -0.31 -1.78 11.15
N PHE A 65 0.26 -1.16 12.17
CA PHE A 65 0.56 -1.82 13.43
C PHE A 65 -0.58 -1.59 14.41
N ASN A 66 -0.97 -2.64 15.13
CA ASN A 66 -1.85 -2.47 16.26
C ASN A 66 -1.06 -1.92 17.44
N VAL A 67 -1.26 -0.64 17.73
CA VAL A 67 -0.56 0.08 18.80
C VAL A 67 -1.47 0.37 19.99
N ASN A 68 -2.63 -0.31 20.06
CA ASN A 68 -3.70 0.01 21.00
C ASN A 68 -3.19 -0.16 22.47
N PRO A 69 -3.25 0.90 23.31
CA PRO A 69 -2.89 0.92 24.73
C PRO A 69 -3.62 -0.12 25.57
N SER A 70 -4.90 -0.33 25.23
CA SER A 70 -5.84 -1.19 25.91
C SER A 70 -5.89 -2.61 25.31
N GLY A 71 -5.13 -2.85 24.24
CA GLY A 71 -5.04 -4.15 23.58
C GLY A 71 -4.29 -5.21 24.40
N PRO A 72 -4.28 -6.48 23.94
CA PRO A 72 -3.50 -7.56 24.53
C PRO A 72 -2.04 -7.19 24.80
N GLU A 73 -1.48 -7.68 25.91
CA GLU A 73 -0.11 -7.35 26.35
C GLU A 73 0.94 -7.72 25.29
N GLU A 74 0.70 -8.81 24.56
CA GLU A 74 1.56 -9.33 23.50
C GLU A 74 1.63 -8.42 22.27
N LEU A 75 0.64 -7.54 22.07
CA LEU A 75 0.60 -6.59 20.96
C LEU A 75 1.22 -5.23 21.31
N THR A 76 1.50 -5.00 22.60
CA THR A 76 2.10 -3.74 23.06
C THR A 76 3.52 -3.52 22.57
N ILE A 77 4.15 -4.57 22.03
CA ILE A 77 5.48 -4.52 21.41
C ILE A 77 5.56 -3.48 20.30
N TRP A 78 4.46 -3.27 19.60
CA TRP A 78 4.39 -2.34 18.47
C TRP A 78 4.40 -0.89 18.90
N ARG A 79 4.34 -0.57 20.20
CA ARG A 79 4.48 0.81 20.69
C ARG A 79 5.93 1.29 20.65
N ASP A 80 6.89 0.37 20.78
CA ASP A 80 8.29 0.69 20.64
C ASP A 80 8.63 0.93 19.14
N PRO A 81 9.04 2.15 18.74
CA PRO A 81 9.40 2.41 17.35
C PRO A 81 10.52 1.50 16.84
N ARG A 82 11.40 0.98 17.72
CA ARG A 82 12.46 0.05 17.32
C ARG A 82 11.91 -1.23 16.73
N MET A 83 10.76 -1.71 17.20
CA MET A 83 10.09 -2.89 16.64
C MET A 83 9.54 -2.62 15.24
N ARG A 84 9.00 -1.42 15.00
CA ARG A 84 8.51 -0.99 13.68
C ARG A 84 9.65 -0.74 12.70
N HIS A 85 10.76 -0.15 13.16
CA HIS A 85 11.99 -0.01 12.38
C HIS A 85 12.63 -1.37 12.04
N ALA A 86 12.56 -2.35 12.95
CA ALA A 86 13.03 -3.71 12.66
C ALA A 86 12.26 -4.34 11.48
N ILE A 87 10.95 -4.10 11.36
CA ILE A 87 10.14 -4.54 10.20
C ILE A 87 10.67 -3.91 8.91
N ASN A 88 10.99 -2.60 8.91
CA ASN A 88 11.56 -1.93 7.74
C ASN A 88 12.87 -2.58 7.29
N LEU A 89 13.79 -2.81 8.24
CA LEU A 89 15.11 -3.40 7.97
C LEU A 89 15.04 -4.88 7.59
N ALA A 90 14.07 -5.62 8.09
CA ALA A 90 13.89 -7.03 7.73
C ALA A 90 13.25 -7.20 6.34
N THR A 91 12.57 -6.18 5.82
CA THR A 91 11.82 -6.26 4.56
C THR A 91 12.69 -5.92 3.36
N ASP A 92 13.02 -6.92 2.53
CA ASP A 92 13.65 -6.73 1.23
C ASP A 92 12.58 -6.52 0.16
N ARG A 93 12.30 -5.24 -0.12
CA ARG A 93 11.29 -4.80 -1.08
C ARG A 93 11.67 -5.08 -2.53
N HIS A 94 12.96 -5.07 -2.83
CA HIS A 94 13.46 -5.41 -4.17
C HIS A 94 13.26 -6.89 -4.44
N ALA A 95 13.59 -7.76 -3.48
CA ALA A 95 13.31 -9.18 -3.58
C ALA A 95 11.80 -9.48 -3.69
N ILE A 96 10.94 -8.73 -2.99
CA ILE A 96 9.48 -8.82 -3.16
C ILE A 96 9.08 -8.42 -4.59
N ASN A 97 9.58 -7.30 -5.10
CA ASN A 97 9.29 -6.83 -6.46
C ASN A 97 9.69 -7.88 -7.51
N ASP A 98 10.90 -8.42 -7.40
CA ASP A 98 11.41 -9.40 -8.34
C ASP A 98 10.61 -10.72 -8.28
N ALA A 99 10.36 -11.26 -7.09
CA ALA A 99 9.73 -12.55 -6.93
C ALA A 99 8.22 -12.54 -7.22
N ALA A 100 7.53 -11.48 -6.83
CA ALA A 100 6.06 -11.40 -6.92
C ALA A 100 5.57 -10.62 -8.16
N PHE A 101 6.37 -9.68 -8.66
CA PHE A 101 5.97 -8.76 -9.73
C PHE A 101 6.91 -8.74 -10.92
N ASN A 102 7.94 -9.59 -10.95
CA ASN A 102 8.94 -9.65 -12.02
C ASN A 102 9.57 -8.28 -12.31
N GLY A 103 9.76 -7.46 -11.28
CA GLY A 103 10.35 -6.13 -11.40
C GLY A 103 9.41 -5.04 -11.95
N THR A 104 8.15 -5.35 -12.27
CA THR A 104 7.19 -4.38 -12.84
C THR A 104 6.56 -3.45 -11.80
N SER A 105 6.69 -3.76 -10.51
CA SER A 105 6.27 -2.90 -9.41
C SER A 105 7.36 -1.85 -9.10
N ALA A 106 7.04 -0.86 -8.25
CA ALA A 106 8.03 0.04 -7.67
C ALA A 106 8.13 -0.16 -6.16
N VAL A 107 9.37 -0.23 -5.67
CA VAL A 107 9.68 -0.18 -4.24
C VAL A 107 9.18 1.14 -3.66
N SER A 108 8.45 1.06 -2.55
CA SER A 108 7.95 2.27 -1.91
C SER A 108 9.00 2.86 -0.97
N ARG A 109 9.20 4.19 -1.07
CA ARG A 109 10.17 4.97 -0.28
C ARG A 109 9.52 5.94 0.71
N ALA A 110 8.19 5.96 0.77
CA ALA A 110 7.39 6.87 1.59
C ALA A 110 6.03 6.24 1.92
N PRO A 111 5.33 6.69 2.98
CA PRO A 111 4.00 6.20 3.33
C PRO A 111 2.89 6.87 2.50
N ILE A 112 3.21 7.17 1.24
CA ILE A 112 2.35 7.77 0.21
C ILE A 112 2.80 7.27 -1.17
N GLY A 113 2.00 7.55 -2.20
CA GLY A 113 2.32 7.19 -3.58
C GLY A 113 3.57 7.88 -4.10
N VAL A 114 4.53 7.13 -4.68
CA VAL A 114 5.75 7.71 -5.26
C VAL A 114 5.52 8.51 -6.54
N THR A 115 4.32 8.39 -7.10
CA THR A 115 3.89 9.10 -8.32
C THR A 115 3.39 10.53 -8.04
N THR A 116 3.18 10.91 -6.78
CA THR A 116 2.81 12.30 -6.46
C THR A 116 4.00 13.25 -6.67
N PRO A 117 3.79 14.41 -7.32
CA PRO A 117 4.85 15.40 -7.45
C PRO A 117 5.11 16.18 -6.16
N LEU A 118 4.27 16.01 -5.14
CA LEU A 118 4.42 16.64 -3.82
C LEU A 118 5.36 15.85 -2.89
N LEU A 119 5.79 14.65 -3.30
CA LEU A 119 6.84 13.90 -2.62
C LEU A 119 8.22 14.40 -3.12
N PRO A 120 9.11 14.89 -2.23
CA PRO A 120 10.48 15.26 -2.62
C PRO A 120 11.18 14.11 -3.34
N LYS A 121 11.81 14.38 -4.49
CA LYS A 121 12.35 13.32 -5.37
C LYS A 121 13.67 12.71 -4.90
N ASP A 122 14.45 13.48 -4.13
CA ASP A 122 15.83 13.12 -3.79
C ASP A 122 15.98 12.62 -2.34
N VAL A 123 14.86 12.23 -1.71
CA VAL A 123 14.84 11.75 -0.32
C VAL A 123 14.11 10.43 -0.24
N ASP A 124 14.82 9.40 0.20
CA ASP A 124 14.22 8.13 0.60
C ASP A 124 13.88 8.22 2.08
N TRP A 125 12.58 8.34 2.38
CA TRP A 125 12.10 8.50 3.76
C TRP A 125 12.13 7.18 4.53
N TYR A 126 12.10 6.07 3.80
CA TYR A 126 12.37 4.74 4.31
C TYR A 126 13.53 4.17 3.51
N ASP A 127 14.60 3.79 4.21
CA ASP A 127 15.71 3.08 3.61
C ASP A 127 15.19 1.74 3.03
N ASP A 128 15.47 1.53 1.74
CA ASP A 128 15.09 0.34 1.00
C ASP A 128 16.18 -0.75 1.04
N SER A 129 17.30 -0.48 1.71
CA SER A 129 18.38 -1.44 1.94
C SER A 129 18.03 -2.37 3.11
N PRO A 130 17.70 -3.65 2.86
CA PRO A 130 17.40 -4.59 3.93
C PRO A 130 18.65 -4.86 4.78
N ASN A 131 18.48 -4.90 6.10
CA ASN A 131 19.49 -5.29 7.06
C ASN A 131 18.88 -6.18 8.17
N PRO A 132 18.62 -7.47 7.88
CA PRO A 132 18.04 -8.41 8.84
C PRO A 132 18.86 -8.55 10.13
N ALA A 133 20.19 -8.43 10.04
CA ALA A 133 21.06 -8.50 11.22
C ALA A 133 20.87 -7.31 12.17
N GLU A 134 20.63 -6.11 11.63
CA GLU A 134 20.31 -4.93 12.45
C GLU A 134 18.87 -4.99 12.97
N ALA A 135 17.93 -5.54 12.20
CA ALA A 135 16.58 -5.82 12.68
C ALA A 135 16.60 -6.70 13.94
N VAL A 136 17.37 -7.80 13.94
CA VAL A 136 17.54 -8.68 15.11
C VAL A 136 18.10 -7.91 16.32
N LYS A 137 19.11 -7.05 16.13
CA LYS A 137 19.64 -6.24 17.24
C LYS A 137 18.62 -5.25 17.79
N LEU A 138 17.79 -4.64 16.94
CA LEU A 138 16.73 -3.74 17.39
C LEU A 138 15.68 -4.50 18.21
N ILE A 139 15.30 -5.70 17.78
CA ILE A 139 14.39 -6.59 18.52
C ILE A 139 14.99 -6.94 19.89
N ASP A 140 16.25 -7.37 19.94
CA ASP A 140 16.96 -7.69 21.18
C ASP A 140 17.08 -6.48 22.11
N ALA A 141 17.43 -5.31 21.56
CA ALA A 141 17.57 -4.06 22.31
C ALA A 141 16.23 -3.55 22.86
N ALA A 142 15.13 -3.88 22.20
CA ALA A 142 13.79 -3.61 22.68
C ALA A 142 13.42 -4.45 23.92
N GLY A 143 14.21 -5.48 24.22
CA GLY A 143 14.09 -6.25 25.45
C GLY A 143 12.94 -7.26 25.45
N TYR A 144 12.37 -7.54 24.28
CA TYR A 144 11.35 -8.55 24.11
C TYR A 144 12.01 -9.93 24.11
N THR A 145 11.88 -10.65 25.23
CA THR A 145 12.54 -11.96 25.43
C THR A 145 11.72 -13.16 24.94
N GLY A 146 10.54 -12.91 24.36
CA GLY A 146 9.63 -13.92 23.80
C GLY A 146 9.64 -13.94 22.27
N GLN A 147 8.98 -14.93 21.67
CA GLN A 147 8.72 -14.91 20.22
C GLN A 147 7.81 -13.72 19.88
N VAL A 148 8.14 -12.99 18.83
CA VAL A 148 7.27 -11.95 18.27
C VAL A 148 6.21 -12.66 17.44
N ILE A 149 5.01 -12.82 18.00
CA ILE A 149 3.91 -13.58 17.41
C ILE A 149 2.65 -12.73 17.30
N GLY A 150 1.67 -13.20 16.54
CA GLY A 150 0.36 -12.57 16.36
C GLY A 150 -0.17 -12.77 14.95
N ASP A 151 -1.32 -12.19 14.66
CA ASP A 151 -1.89 -12.28 13.31
C ASP A 151 -1.34 -11.17 12.40
N MET A 152 -0.80 -11.57 11.25
CA MET A 152 -0.45 -10.71 10.13
C MET A 152 -1.55 -10.84 9.07
N MET A 153 -2.34 -9.79 8.88
CA MET A 153 -3.56 -9.82 8.08
C MET A 153 -3.37 -9.18 6.70
N THR A 154 -4.00 -9.73 5.67
CA THR A 154 -4.06 -9.10 4.33
C THR A 154 -5.31 -9.53 3.56
N TYR A 155 -5.65 -8.79 2.51
CA TYR A 155 -6.73 -9.19 1.62
C TYR A 155 -6.28 -10.31 0.68
N SER A 156 -7.15 -11.31 0.47
CA SER A 156 -6.94 -12.43 -0.45
C SER A 156 -7.19 -12.03 -1.91
N ILE A 157 -6.64 -10.89 -2.34
CA ILE A 157 -6.75 -10.36 -3.70
C ILE A 157 -5.38 -9.96 -4.22
N ASP A 158 -5.14 -10.17 -5.51
CA ASP A 158 -3.95 -9.65 -6.16
C ASP A 158 -4.01 -8.12 -6.22
N PRO A 159 -2.87 -7.43 -6.06
CA PRO A 159 -1.55 -7.96 -5.75
C PRO A 159 -1.19 -7.98 -4.24
N LEU A 160 -2.14 -7.75 -3.31
CA LEU A 160 -1.85 -7.65 -1.87
C LEU A 160 -1.12 -8.87 -1.33
N TYR A 161 -1.73 -10.06 -1.40
CA TYR A 161 -1.14 -11.24 -0.79
C TYR A 161 0.18 -11.65 -1.48
N LEU A 162 0.37 -11.30 -2.76
CA LEU A 162 1.62 -11.53 -3.49
C LEU A 162 2.79 -10.75 -2.89
N GLY A 163 2.56 -9.52 -2.40
CA GLY A 163 3.55 -8.75 -1.65
C GLY A 163 3.67 -9.16 -0.18
N THR A 164 2.55 -9.55 0.44
CA THR A 164 2.50 -9.91 1.87
C THR A 164 3.20 -11.25 2.18
N ARG A 165 3.03 -12.28 1.34
CA ARG A 165 3.62 -13.61 1.61
C ARG A 165 5.15 -13.62 1.66
N PRO A 166 5.89 -13.00 0.71
CA PRO A 166 7.34 -12.96 0.80
C PRO A 166 7.81 -12.08 1.96
N MET A 167 7.11 -10.98 2.26
CA MET A 167 7.38 -10.19 3.47
C MET A 167 7.23 -11.05 4.74
N HIS A 168 6.13 -11.80 4.86
CA HIS A 168 5.90 -12.73 5.98
C HIS A 168 7.04 -13.74 6.14
N ALA A 169 7.54 -14.31 5.03
CA ALA A 169 8.69 -15.20 5.05
C ALA A 169 9.98 -14.50 5.53
N GLN A 170 10.26 -13.29 5.04
CA GLN A 170 11.42 -12.49 5.47
C GLN A 170 11.36 -12.14 6.97
N LEU A 171 10.16 -11.83 7.50
CA LEU A 171 9.97 -11.55 8.92
C LEU A 171 10.22 -12.78 9.80
N ALA A 172 9.87 -13.97 9.33
CA ALA A 172 10.16 -15.21 10.06
C ALA A 172 11.68 -15.44 10.23
N GLU A 173 12.51 -15.01 9.28
CA GLU A 173 13.98 -15.15 9.35
C GLU A 173 14.62 -14.31 10.47
N VAL A 174 13.97 -13.21 10.87
CA VAL A 174 14.41 -12.35 11.99
C VAL A 174 13.72 -12.67 13.32
N GLY A 175 13.01 -13.81 13.40
CA GLY A 175 12.38 -14.28 14.62
C GLY A 175 10.97 -13.73 14.89
N MET A 176 10.32 -13.16 13.87
CA MET A 176 8.92 -12.74 13.94
C MET A 176 8.01 -13.79 13.29
N ASP A 177 7.42 -14.66 14.11
CA ASP A 177 6.62 -15.81 13.69
C ASP A 177 5.12 -15.48 13.72
N PHE A 178 4.67 -14.69 12.73
CA PHE A 178 3.25 -14.34 12.61
C PHE A 178 2.42 -15.46 12.00
N ASN A 179 1.16 -15.55 12.42
CA ASN A 179 0.14 -16.30 11.70
C ASN A 179 -0.40 -15.44 10.55
N LEU A 180 -0.13 -15.84 9.30
CA LEU A 180 -0.62 -15.13 8.12
C LEU A 180 -2.11 -15.41 7.91
N VAL A 181 -2.94 -14.37 7.99
CA VAL A 181 -4.39 -14.44 7.77
C VAL A 181 -4.76 -13.70 6.50
N GLU A 182 -5.17 -14.47 5.49
CA GLU A 182 -5.70 -13.97 4.23
C GLU A 182 -7.22 -14.07 4.24
N GLY A 183 -7.91 -12.98 3.90
CA GLY A 183 -9.38 -12.95 3.94
C GLY A 183 -10.01 -11.97 2.96
N THR A 184 -11.34 -11.99 2.89
CA THR A 184 -12.10 -11.00 2.11
C THR A 184 -11.94 -9.61 2.72
N ILE A 185 -12.19 -8.56 1.93
CA ILE A 185 -12.17 -7.17 2.41
C ILE A 185 -13.07 -7.03 3.65
N ALA A 186 -14.31 -7.51 3.58
CA ALA A 186 -15.25 -7.45 4.71
C ALA A 186 -14.71 -8.16 5.96
N GLY A 187 -14.20 -9.39 5.82
CA GLY A 187 -13.70 -10.16 6.96
C GLY A 187 -12.48 -9.52 7.63
N ILE A 188 -11.58 -8.93 6.84
CA ILE A 188 -10.38 -8.25 7.37
C ILE A 188 -10.74 -6.88 7.95
N VAL A 189 -11.67 -6.14 7.35
CA VAL A 189 -12.15 -4.84 7.86
C VAL A 189 -12.86 -4.99 9.21
N ASP A 190 -13.69 -6.02 9.38
CA ASP A 190 -14.34 -6.31 10.67
C ASP A 190 -13.30 -6.57 11.77
N ARG A 191 -12.23 -7.31 11.45
CA ARG A 191 -11.12 -7.54 12.38
C ARG A 191 -10.30 -6.28 12.64
N LEU A 192 -10.05 -5.47 11.61
CA LEU A 192 -9.26 -4.25 11.71
C LEU A 192 -9.90 -3.20 12.63
N PHE A 193 -11.21 -2.98 12.51
CA PHE A 193 -11.90 -1.87 13.18
C PHE A 193 -12.81 -2.26 14.34
N ALA A 194 -13.32 -3.49 14.39
CA ALA A 194 -14.25 -3.89 15.44
C ALA A 194 -13.62 -4.84 16.47
N ALA A 195 -12.88 -5.85 16.00
CA ALA A 195 -12.24 -6.81 16.90
C ALA A 195 -10.86 -6.34 17.40
N GLU A 196 -10.13 -5.62 16.55
CA GLU A 196 -8.77 -5.12 16.80
C GLU A 196 -7.79 -6.23 17.23
N ASP A 197 -7.98 -7.44 16.69
CA ASP A 197 -7.34 -8.68 17.15
C ASP A 197 -6.18 -9.11 16.24
N TYR A 198 -5.31 -8.18 15.87
CA TYR A 198 -4.18 -8.39 14.96
C TYR A 198 -2.91 -7.70 15.44
N ALA A 199 -1.75 -8.20 14.99
CA ALA A 199 -0.47 -7.56 15.22
C ALA A 199 -0.15 -6.56 14.11
N ILE A 200 -0.26 -7.01 12.86
CA ILE A 200 0.06 -6.22 11.67
C ILE A 200 -1.03 -6.45 10.64
N ALA A 201 -1.54 -5.39 10.02
CA ALA A 201 -2.33 -5.48 8.81
C ALA A 201 -1.53 -4.94 7.63
N VAL A 202 -1.35 -5.74 6.59
CA VAL A 202 -0.69 -5.35 5.34
C VAL A 202 -1.77 -5.05 4.31
N LEU A 203 -2.04 -3.75 4.15
CA LEU A 203 -3.16 -3.24 3.40
C LEU A 203 -2.70 -2.19 2.38
N SER A 204 -3.52 -2.00 1.36
CA SER A 204 -3.28 -1.02 0.32
C SER A 204 -4.05 0.27 0.55
N TRP A 205 -3.48 1.38 0.11
CA TRP A 205 -4.17 2.65 0.01
C TRP A 205 -3.86 3.30 -1.33
N GLU A 206 -4.77 4.12 -1.84
CA GLU A 206 -4.55 4.84 -3.10
C GLU A 206 -4.07 6.25 -2.81
N SER A 207 -2.90 6.65 -3.27
CA SER A 207 -2.42 8.02 -3.11
C SER A 207 -2.70 8.88 -4.35
N PRO A 208 -3.81 9.63 -4.39
CA PRO A 208 -4.03 10.59 -5.46
C PRO A 208 -2.92 11.65 -5.48
N PHE A 209 -2.99 12.55 -6.46
CA PHE A 209 -2.03 13.63 -6.66
C PHE A 209 -1.68 14.41 -5.38
N ASP A 210 -2.65 14.59 -4.49
CA ASP A 210 -2.48 15.31 -3.22
C ASP A 210 -2.28 14.35 -2.04
N PRO A 211 -1.10 14.34 -1.39
CA PRO A 211 -0.83 13.48 -0.24
C PRO A 211 -1.77 13.69 0.95
N ASP A 212 -2.39 14.87 1.12
CA ASP A 212 -3.28 15.12 2.26
C ASP A 212 -4.48 14.17 2.27
N GLN A 213 -4.96 13.77 1.09
CA GLN A 213 -6.07 12.83 0.93
C GLN A 213 -5.82 11.49 1.63
N ILE A 214 -4.55 11.10 1.79
CA ILE A 214 -4.14 9.83 2.42
C ILE A 214 -3.53 10.04 3.77
N LEU A 215 -2.65 11.02 3.91
CA LEU A 215 -2.02 11.30 5.18
C LEU A 215 -3.07 11.66 6.23
N ARG A 216 -4.14 12.40 5.88
CA ARG A 216 -5.12 12.83 6.88
C ARG A 216 -5.99 11.69 7.41
N PRO A 217 -6.58 10.83 6.56
CA PRO A 217 -7.21 9.60 7.04
C PRO A 217 -6.25 8.66 7.77
N SER A 218 -4.99 8.57 7.34
CA SER A 218 -3.98 7.73 8.00
C SER A 218 -3.65 8.23 9.40
N MET A 219 -3.44 9.53 9.57
CA MET A 219 -3.22 10.17 10.88
C MET A 219 -4.45 10.02 11.78
N ASN A 220 -5.66 10.20 11.23
CA ASN A 220 -6.88 9.98 11.98
C ASN A 220 -7.03 8.51 12.39
N GLY A 221 -6.76 7.56 11.49
CA GLY A 221 -6.83 6.13 11.79
C GLY A 221 -5.81 5.72 12.85
N LEU A 222 -4.58 6.25 12.78
CA LEU A 222 -3.59 6.09 13.84
C LEU A 222 -4.18 6.55 15.18
N ARG A 223 -4.66 7.79 15.28
CA ARG A 223 -5.15 8.35 16.54
C ARG A 223 -6.41 7.65 17.07
N GLU A 224 -7.40 7.47 16.20
CA GLU A 224 -8.75 7.06 16.58
C GLU A 224 -8.95 5.55 16.64
N TRP A 225 -8.21 4.77 15.86
CA TRP A 225 -8.43 3.32 15.76
C TRP A 225 -7.23 2.56 16.31
N PHE A 226 -6.03 2.87 15.82
CA PHE A 226 -4.86 2.07 16.15
C PHE A 226 -4.23 2.42 17.51
N TYR A 227 -4.27 3.68 17.95
CA TYR A 227 -3.69 4.15 19.22
C TYR A 227 -4.66 4.17 20.39
N SER A 228 -5.93 3.84 20.21
CA SER A 228 -6.90 4.08 21.27
C SER A 228 -8.06 3.11 21.32
N GLY A 229 -8.29 2.29 20.29
CA GLY A 229 -9.55 1.53 20.21
C GLY A 229 -10.79 2.45 20.24
N GLY A 230 -10.64 3.70 19.80
CA GLY A 230 -11.69 4.72 19.75
C GLY A 230 -11.24 6.13 20.16
N ARG A 231 -11.79 7.15 19.50
CA ARG A 231 -11.50 8.59 19.74
C ARG A 231 -11.55 9.03 21.22
N GLU A 232 -12.51 8.56 22.01
CA GLU A 232 -12.63 8.95 23.43
C GLU A 232 -11.44 8.46 24.27
N GLN A 233 -10.95 7.24 23.99
CA GLN A 233 -9.79 6.68 24.68
C GLN A 233 -8.52 7.44 24.31
N TYR A 234 -8.41 7.95 23.07
CA TYR A 234 -7.27 8.76 22.62
C TYR A 234 -7.12 10.05 23.43
N ASP A 235 -8.21 10.78 23.64
CA ASP A 235 -8.20 12.02 24.43
C ASP A 235 -7.82 11.76 25.90
N GLU A 236 -8.23 10.62 26.48
CA GLU A 236 -7.84 10.19 27.82
C GLU A 236 -6.35 9.83 27.93
N LEU A 237 -5.81 9.15 26.91
CA LEU A 237 -4.38 8.82 26.83
C LEU A 237 -3.53 10.09 26.73
N LEU A 238 -3.92 11.02 25.88
CA LEU A 238 -3.30 12.35 25.78
C LEU A 238 -3.30 13.06 27.14
N ALA A 239 -4.45 13.10 27.81
CA ALA A 239 -4.57 13.73 29.13
C ALA A 239 -3.72 13.07 30.21
N SER A 240 -3.37 11.78 30.04
CA SER A 240 -2.50 11.06 30.96
C SER A 240 -1.02 11.46 30.89
N GLY A 241 -0.63 12.21 29.84
CA GLY A 241 0.74 12.68 29.65
C GLY A 241 1.71 11.56 29.28
N SER A 242 1.21 10.52 28.60
CA SER A 242 2.01 9.38 28.26
C SER A 242 2.97 9.67 27.11
N ASP A 243 4.26 9.31 27.25
CA ASP A 243 5.32 9.46 26.24
C ASP A 243 5.12 8.59 24.97
N TYR A 244 3.94 8.00 24.76
CA TYR A 244 3.65 7.01 23.70
C TYR A 244 3.50 7.62 22.30
N GLU A 245 3.54 8.95 22.17
CA GLU A 245 3.21 9.68 20.93
C GLU A 245 4.42 10.29 20.22
N VAL A 246 5.61 9.67 20.28
CA VAL A 246 6.85 10.27 19.76
C VAL A 246 6.69 10.75 18.31
N GLY A 247 6.40 12.04 18.11
CA GLY A 247 6.20 12.69 16.83
C GLY A 247 4.75 12.79 16.31
N LEU A 248 3.74 12.12 16.88
CA LEU A 248 2.40 12.04 16.26
C LEU A 248 1.65 13.38 16.31
N GLU A 249 1.67 14.08 17.44
CA GLU A 249 1.08 15.43 17.55
C GLU A 249 1.80 16.42 16.64
N GLU A 250 3.13 16.35 16.58
CA GLU A 250 3.92 17.25 15.74
C GLU A 250 3.69 16.97 14.26
N ALA A 251 3.62 15.70 13.85
CA ALA A 251 3.22 15.30 12.50
C ALA A 251 1.80 15.82 12.18
N SER A 252 0.84 15.69 13.11
CA SER A 252 -0.51 16.26 12.93
C SER A 252 -0.48 17.78 12.76
N ARG A 253 0.35 18.49 13.55
CA ARG A 253 0.52 19.94 13.46
C ARG A 253 1.12 20.36 12.12
N LEU A 254 2.16 19.65 11.66
CA LEU A 254 2.82 19.88 10.37
C LEU A 254 1.89 19.61 9.19
N GLN A 255 1.07 18.56 9.27
CA GLN A 255 0.02 18.29 8.29
C GLN A 255 -1.00 19.44 8.21
N ASP A 256 -1.50 19.93 9.35
CA ASP A 256 -2.44 21.05 9.37
C ASP A 256 -1.82 22.36 8.88
N LEU A 257 -0.52 22.58 9.11
CA LEU A 257 0.19 23.69 8.50
C LEU A 257 0.30 23.53 6.99
N THR A 258 0.59 22.33 6.50
CA THR A 258 0.70 22.03 5.06
C THR A 258 -0.61 22.34 4.34
N ALA A 259 -1.75 22.00 4.94
CA ALA A 259 -3.08 22.27 4.38
C ALA A 259 -3.47 23.76 4.30
N ARG A 260 -2.73 24.67 4.94
CA ARG A 260 -3.04 26.12 4.95
C ARG A 260 -2.49 26.89 3.76
N THR A 261 -1.74 26.25 2.88
CA THR A 261 -1.14 26.89 1.70
C THR A 261 -1.48 26.10 0.45
N THR A 262 -1.69 26.82 -0.65
CA THR A 262 -1.86 26.24 -1.99
C THR A 262 -0.62 26.41 -2.86
N ASP A 263 0.41 27.08 -2.37
CA ASP A 263 1.68 27.24 -3.08
C ASP A 263 2.42 25.90 -3.15
N PHE A 264 2.72 25.45 -4.37
CA PHE A 264 3.23 24.11 -4.61
C PHE A 264 4.62 23.87 -3.97
N GLU A 265 5.55 24.81 -4.13
CA GLU A 265 6.91 24.67 -3.60
C GLU A 265 6.93 24.70 -2.07
N GLU A 266 6.09 25.55 -1.48
CA GLU A 266 5.91 25.61 -0.02
C GLU A 266 5.30 24.30 0.51
N ARG A 267 4.32 23.72 -0.19
CA ARG A 267 3.76 22.41 0.19
C ARG A 267 4.80 21.30 0.15
N VAL A 268 5.64 21.24 -0.89
CA VAL A 268 6.74 20.25 -0.97
C VAL A 268 7.66 20.34 0.25
N LYS A 269 8.05 21.55 0.65
CA LYS A 269 8.89 21.76 1.84
C LYS A 269 8.20 21.31 3.13
N ARG A 270 6.93 21.67 3.33
CA ARG A 270 6.18 21.30 4.53
C ARG A 270 5.90 19.80 4.62
N TYR A 271 5.69 19.13 3.48
CA TYR A 271 5.61 17.68 3.45
C TYR A 271 6.94 17.02 3.83
N ALA A 272 8.08 17.58 3.43
CA ALA A 272 9.38 17.09 3.88
C ALA A 272 9.51 17.16 5.41
N GLU A 273 9.17 18.31 6.01
CA GLU A 273 9.15 18.47 7.48
C GLU A 273 8.21 17.45 8.15
N PHE A 274 7.01 17.25 7.59
CA PHE A 274 6.07 16.23 8.07
C PHE A 274 6.70 14.83 8.04
N PHE A 275 7.35 14.45 6.94
CA PHE A 275 7.92 13.12 6.80
C PHE A 275 9.09 12.88 7.74
N GLU A 276 9.94 13.87 8.03
CA GLU A 276 11.03 13.75 9.01
C GLU A 276 10.50 13.22 10.36
N VAL A 277 9.38 13.77 10.81
CA VAL A 277 8.74 13.38 12.08
C VAL A 277 7.99 12.06 11.95
N TYR A 278 7.23 11.89 10.86
CA TYR A 278 6.39 10.69 10.67
C TYR A 278 7.22 9.41 10.56
N VAL A 279 8.35 9.45 9.84
CA VAL A 279 9.19 8.25 9.64
C VAL A 279 10.06 7.92 10.84
N GLU A 280 10.41 8.89 11.68
CA GLU A 280 11.08 8.63 12.96
C GLU A 280 10.21 7.71 13.84
N GLY A 281 8.90 7.96 13.83
CA GLY A 281 7.91 7.10 14.47
C GLY A 281 7.66 5.77 13.75
N ALA A 282 8.06 5.58 12.49
CA ALA A 282 7.78 4.36 11.71
C ALA A 282 6.33 3.85 11.88
N TYR A 283 5.34 4.75 11.91
CA TYR A 283 3.94 4.42 12.22
C TYR A 283 3.30 3.48 11.20
N THR A 284 3.81 3.53 9.97
CA THR A 284 3.58 2.54 8.92
C THR A 284 4.93 2.17 8.33
N VAL A 285 5.01 1.01 7.70
CA VAL A 285 6.16 0.62 6.88
C VAL A 285 5.65 0.39 5.46
N PRO A 286 6.03 1.26 4.51
CA PRO A 286 5.61 1.10 3.12
C PRO A 286 6.35 -0.09 2.49
N ILE A 287 5.73 -0.79 1.54
CA ILE A 287 6.27 -2.03 0.95
C ILE A 287 6.52 -1.81 -0.55
N ILE A 288 5.46 -1.71 -1.34
CA ILE A 288 5.52 -1.63 -2.80
C ILE A 288 4.34 -0.83 -3.37
N HIS A 289 4.46 -0.39 -4.61
CA HIS A 289 3.37 0.13 -5.43
C HIS A 289 2.85 -0.92 -6.38
N TYR A 290 1.58 -0.87 -6.74
CA TYR A 290 1.04 -1.82 -7.69
C TYR A 290 1.60 -1.58 -9.10
N PRO A 291 1.92 -2.64 -9.85
CA PRO A 291 2.06 -2.49 -11.29
C PRO A 291 0.69 -2.28 -11.91
N LEU A 292 0.57 -1.25 -12.75
CA LEU A 292 -0.60 -1.02 -13.61
C LEU A 292 -0.23 -1.46 -15.02
N ASN A 293 -0.80 -2.56 -15.48
CA ASN A 293 -0.63 -3.03 -16.86
C ASN A 293 -2.01 -3.26 -17.46
N TYR A 294 -2.37 -2.50 -18.49
CA TYR A 294 -3.65 -2.63 -19.19
C TYR A 294 -3.45 -2.79 -20.68
N GLY A 295 -4.15 -3.78 -21.24
CA GLY A 295 -4.24 -4.02 -22.67
C GLY A 295 -5.52 -3.41 -23.23
N PHE A 296 -5.42 -2.84 -24.42
CA PHE A 296 -6.51 -2.24 -25.18
C PHE A 296 -6.54 -2.86 -26.58
N SER A 297 -7.73 -3.25 -27.03
CA SER A 297 -7.90 -3.80 -28.38
C SER A 297 -7.66 -2.72 -29.45
N PRO A 298 -7.28 -3.09 -30.69
CA PRO A 298 -6.93 -2.12 -31.75
C PRO A 298 -8.01 -1.07 -32.06
N GLY A 299 -9.27 -1.34 -31.70
CA GLY A 299 -10.41 -0.45 -31.90
C GLY A 299 -10.51 0.66 -30.85
N VAL A 300 -9.90 0.48 -29.67
CA VAL A 300 -10.00 1.45 -28.58
C VAL A 300 -9.01 2.59 -28.81
N ARG A 301 -9.50 3.83 -28.72
CA ARG A 301 -8.73 5.06 -28.92
C ARG A 301 -8.92 6.01 -27.75
N HIS A 302 -8.04 7.01 -27.67
CA HIS A 302 -8.05 8.01 -26.58
C HIS A 302 -7.84 7.40 -25.19
N THR A 303 -7.12 6.28 -25.13
CA THR A 303 -6.56 5.69 -23.92
C THR A 303 -5.52 6.69 -23.39
N GLY A 304 -5.87 7.48 -22.38
CA GLY A 304 -4.96 8.47 -21.78
C GLY A 304 -3.72 7.82 -21.18
N ASP A 305 -2.90 8.61 -20.49
CA ASP A 305 -1.88 8.05 -19.59
C ASP A 305 -2.60 7.18 -18.54
N ILE A 306 -2.10 5.98 -18.27
CA ILE A 306 -2.68 5.05 -17.31
C ILE A 306 -2.84 5.72 -15.94
N ASN A 307 -1.88 6.55 -15.53
CA ASN A 307 -1.97 7.31 -14.28
C ASN A 307 -3.02 8.44 -14.32
N THR A 308 -3.49 8.88 -15.48
CA THR A 308 -4.66 9.76 -15.59
C THR A 308 -6.00 9.02 -15.57
N LEU A 309 -6.04 7.74 -15.96
CA LEU A 309 -7.25 6.90 -15.86
C LEU A 309 -7.62 6.65 -14.39
N PHE A 310 -6.63 6.44 -13.52
CA PHE A 310 -6.85 6.17 -12.08
C PHE A 310 -7.11 7.44 -11.25
N ARG A 311 -6.67 8.62 -11.70
CA ARG A 311 -6.94 9.91 -11.01
C ARG A 311 -8.42 10.30 -10.90
N GLY A 312 -9.31 9.61 -11.62
CA GLY A 312 -10.76 9.87 -11.63
C GLY A 312 -11.58 8.92 -10.75
N CYS A 313 -10.98 7.90 -10.14
CA CYS A 313 -11.68 6.96 -9.26
C CYS A 313 -11.60 7.44 -7.81
N ASP A 314 -12.36 8.49 -7.48
CA ASP A 314 -12.54 8.93 -6.10
C ASP A 314 -13.32 7.83 -5.32
N GLY A 315 -12.62 7.01 -4.53
CA GLY A 315 -13.26 6.25 -3.46
C GLY A 315 -12.68 4.86 -3.16
N VAL A 316 -12.67 4.55 -1.86
CA VAL A 316 -12.43 3.24 -1.26
C VAL A 316 -13.36 2.20 -1.93
N GLY A 317 -12.87 1.52 -2.97
CA GLY A 317 -13.61 0.50 -3.70
C GLY A 317 -13.42 0.50 -5.23
N GLY A 318 -13.05 1.62 -5.85
CA GLY A 318 -12.97 1.72 -7.32
C GLY A 318 -11.88 0.84 -7.97
N THR A 319 -10.82 0.56 -7.21
CA THR A 319 -9.69 -0.27 -7.65
C THR A 319 -9.97 -1.77 -7.55
N ALA A 320 -10.80 -2.22 -6.61
CA ALA A 320 -11.15 -3.63 -6.47
C ALA A 320 -11.97 -4.16 -7.66
N ASP A 321 -12.89 -3.36 -8.18
CA ASP A 321 -13.70 -3.74 -9.35
C ASP A 321 -12.86 -3.83 -10.63
N MET A 322 -11.88 -2.92 -10.81
CA MET A 322 -10.96 -2.93 -11.95
C MET A 322 -9.91 -4.05 -11.91
N LEU A 323 -9.72 -4.71 -10.75
CA LEU A 323 -8.77 -5.81 -10.60
C LEU A 323 -9.32 -7.16 -11.07
N ALA A 324 -10.65 -7.31 -11.15
CA ALA A 324 -11.31 -8.59 -11.43
C ALA A 324 -12.20 -8.59 -12.69
N GLY A 325 -12.23 -7.50 -13.46
CA GLY A 325 -13.14 -7.38 -14.58
C GLY A 325 -12.52 -6.89 -15.88
N VAL A 326 -13.24 -7.20 -16.95
CA VAL A 326 -12.94 -6.90 -18.34
C VAL A 326 -14.05 -6.05 -18.91
N TYR A 327 -13.72 -5.24 -19.92
CA TYR A 327 -14.67 -4.30 -20.49
C TYR A 327 -14.88 -4.56 -21.98
N LYS A 328 -16.13 -4.53 -22.43
CA LYS A 328 -16.48 -4.40 -23.85
C LYS A 328 -16.97 -2.98 -24.11
N VAL A 329 -16.51 -2.38 -25.20
CA VAL A 329 -16.94 -1.04 -25.62
C VAL A 329 -17.62 -1.13 -26.98
N ASP A 330 -18.88 -0.72 -27.04
CA ASP A 330 -19.62 -0.61 -28.30
C ASP A 330 -19.57 0.84 -28.77
N THR A 331 -18.86 1.08 -29.88
CA THR A 331 -18.75 2.39 -30.56
C THR A 331 -19.64 2.48 -31.79
#